data_AF-A0A662L2Z9-F1
#
_entry.id   AF-A0A662L2Z9-F1
#
_cell.length_a   1.000
_cell.length_b   1.000
_cell.length_c   1.000
_cell.angle_alpha   90.00
_cell.angle_beta   90.00
_cell.angle_gamma   90.00
#
_symmetry.space_group_name_H-M   'P 1'
#
loop_
_entity.id
_entity.type
_entity.pdbx_description
1 polymer ?
#
loop_
_entity_poly.entity_id
_entity_poly.type
_entity_poly.pdbx_seq_one_letter_code
_entity_poly.pdbx_strand_id
1 'polypeptide(L)' 'MRCAYCNKEIKEEEALFKEGKYWHRNCLREWLRKKGC' A
#
# COMPACT_ATOMS: atom_id res chain seq x y z
N MET A 1 -3.37 10.21 4.61
CA MET A 1 -3.25 8.75 4.89
C MET A 1 -1.81 8.30 4.63
N ARG A 2 -1.34 7.20 5.23
CA ARG A 2 0.08 6.79 5.16
C ARG A 2 0.23 5.36 4.66
N CYS A 3 1.14 5.15 3.70
CA CYS A 3 1.37 3.84 3.11
C CYS A 3 2.12 2.92 4.07
N ALA A 4 1.58 1.73 4.30
CA ALA A 4 2.18 0.73 5.20
C ALA A 4 3.48 0.11 4.67
N TYR A 5 3.80 0.28 3.38
CA TYR A 5 5.05 -0.22 2.80
C TYR A 5 6.18 0.81 2.83
N CYS A 6 5.95 2.00 2.30
CA CYS A 6 6.98 3.02 2.11
C CYS A 6 6.90 4.17 3.11
N ASN A 7 5.91 4.17 4.01
CA ASN A 7 5.66 5.21 5.01
C ASN A 7 5.52 6.63 4.44
N LYS A 8 5.26 6.78 3.14
CA LYS A 8 4.95 8.07 2.50
C LYS A 8 3.46 8.36 2.58
N GLU A 9 3.12 9.64 2.46
CA GLU A 9 1.74 10.09 2.39
C GLU A 9 1.07 9.57 1.11
N ILE A 10 -0.21 9.25 1.21
CA ILE A 10 -1.06 8.81 0.10
C ILE A 10 -2.19 9.82 -0.06
N LYS A 11 -2.38 10.29 -1.30
CA LYS A 11 -3.54 11.08 -1.69
C LYS A 11 -4.80 10.23 -1.62
N GLU A 12 -5.91 10.83 -1.20
CA GLU A 12 -7.12 10.07 -0.91
C GLU A 12 -7.69 9.33 -2.11
N GLU A 13 -7.63 9.96 -3.27
CA GLU A 13 -7.99 9.39 -4.58
C GLU A 13 -7.18 8.15 -5.00
N GLU A 14 -5.95 7.99 -4.50
CA GLU A 14 -5.00 6.94 -4.92
C GLU A 14 -4.72 5.90 -3.82
N ALA A 15 -5.42 6.00 -2.68
CA ALA A 15 -5.21 5.14 -1.53
C ALA A 15 -5.94 3.81 -1.68
N LEU A 16 -5.19 2.70 -1.61
CA LEU A 16 -5.76 1.36 -1.53
C LEU A 16 -5.84 0.93 -0.08
N PHE A 17 -7.01 0.46 0.35
CA PHE A 17 -7.20 -0.14 1.67
C PHE A 17 -7.14 -1.66 1.60
N LYS A 18 -6.22 -2.27 2.33
CA LYS A 18 -6.06 -3.74 2.40
C LYS A 18 -5.48 -4.16 3.75
N GLU A 19 -6.02 -5.24 4.33
CA GLU A 19 -5.63 -5.76 5.66
C GLU A 19 -5.63 -4.67 6.76
N GLY A 20 -6.62 -3.77 6.76
CA GLY A 20 -6.72 -2.70 7.76
C GLY A 20 -5.72 -1.56 7.59
N LYS A 21 -4.96 -1.54 6.49
CA LYS A 21 -3.90 -0.55 6.23
C LYS A 21 -4.09 0.12 4.88
N TYR A 22 -3.53 1.32 4.75
CA TYR A 22 -3.50 2.08 3.50
C TYR A 22 -2.20 1.82 2.74
N TRP A 23 -2.30 1.77 1.42
CA TRP A 23 -1.19 1.45 0.53
C TRP A 23 -1.26 2.29 -0.74
N HIS A 24 -0.10 2.66 -1.28
CA HIS A 24 -0.04 3.05 -2.70
C HIS A 24 -0.28 1.81 -3.57
N ARG A 25 -0.85 2.02 -4.76
CA ARG A 25 -1.07 0.96 -5.76
C ARG A 25 0.19 0.15 -6.06
N ASN A 26 1.31 0.83 -6.30
CA ASN A 26 2.58 0.17 -6.60
C ASN A 26 3.14 -0.57 -5.39
N CYS A 27 3.10 0.06 -4.22
CA CYS A 27 3.58 -0.54 -2.97
C CYS A 27 2.80 -1.81 -2.60
N LEU A 28 1.47 -1.79 -2.75
CA LEU A 28 0.66 -2.97 -2.50
C LEU A 28 1.02 -4.11 -3.45
N ARG A 29 1.22 -3.80 -4.75
CA ARG A 29 1.62 -4.79 -5.74
C ARG A 29 2.97 -5.42 -5.42
N GLU A 30 3.96 -4.62 -5.04
CA GLU A 30 5.27 -5.14 -4.61
C GLU A 30 5.18 -6.00 -3.35
N TRP A 31 4.43 -5.54 -2.35
CA TRP A 31 4.24 -6.30 -1.12
C TRP A 31 3.52 -7.64 -1.37
N LEU A 32 2.49 -7.67 -2.24
CA LEU A 32 1.82 -8.91 -2.64
C LEU A 32 2.76 -9.88 -3.37
N ARG A 33 3.66 -9.37 -4.22
CA ARG A 33 4.69 -10.20 -4.87
C ARG A 33 5.66 -10.80 -3.84
N LYS A 34 6.06 -10.04 -2.82
CA LYS A 34 6.93 -10.54 -1.74
C LYS A 34 6.24 -11.52 -0.79
N LYS A 35 4.92 -11.38 -0.58
CA LYS A 35 4.14 -12.30 0.29
C LYS A 35 3.88 -13.66 -0.36
N GLY A 36 4.05 -13.77 -1.68
CA GLY A 36 3.82 -14.99 -2.46
C GLY A 36 5.12 -15.58 -3.02
N CYS A 37 5.96 -16.12 -2.15
CA CYS A 37 6.88 -17.23 -2.45
C CYS A 37 7.18 -17.95 -1.13
#